data_AF-A0ABD1JAZ4-F1
#
_entry.id   AF-A0ABD1JAZ4-F1
#
_cell.length_a   1.000
_cell.length_b   1.000
_cell.length_c   1.000
_cell.angle_alpha   90.00
_cell.angle_beta   90.00
_cell.angle_gamma   90.00
#
_symmetry.space_group_name_H-M   'P 1'
#
loop_
_entity.id
_entity.type
_entity.pdbx_description
1 polymer ?
#
loop_
_entity_poly.entity_id
_entity_poly.type
_entity_poly.pdbx_seq_one_letter_code
_entity_poly.pdbx_strand_id
1 'polypeptide(L)'
;MLNDFFIEHDISWPKCVAMCTDGARAMVGLKSGLHVLIKDVAPNVMWMHCMLHRENLVAKDMNAELSEIMDSAVRTRLFSLLGDAAGEEHSALLYHSGVRWLSRGAVLARVFELRASIGEFLAAHNSAELAEHFNDKTWLTKLAYLSDLYSEMNRLNSSMQGRNTHVIQLYDRMKGFLKKVQRWRERIREGTFSMFPSVEELGESAVLSPHLTRTIIAHLEALGEFGRYFSEAESWQKDKTWVQFPFKDTAANGSSITQKPSGG
;
A
#
# COMPACT_ATOMS: atom_id res chain seq x y z
N MET A 1 -16.54 24.32 -10.01
CA MET A 1 -15.72 23.96 -8.83
C MET A 1 -14.22 24.03 -9.10
N LEU A 2 -13.61 23.15 -9.93
CA LEU A 2 -12.16 23.23 -10.21
C LEU A 2 -11.76 24.46 -11.02
N ASN A 3 -12.54 24.81 -12.05
CA ASN A 3 -12.30 26.03 -12.82
C ASN A 3 -12.44 27.29 -11.96
N ASP A 4 -13.46 27.33 -11.11
CA ASP A 4 -13.68 28.45 -10.19
C ASP A 4 -12.51 28.60 -9.21
N PHE A 5 -11.97 27.48 -8.68
CA PHE A 5 -10.76 27.47 -7.85
C PHE A 5 -9.54 28.04 -8.59
N PHE A 6 -9.32 27.65 -9.85
CA PHE A 6 -8.22 28.18 -10.66
C PHE A 6 -8.38 29.70 -10.89
N ILE A 7 -9.61 30.16 -11.16
CA ILE A 7 -9.90 31.59 -11.33
C ILE A 7 -9.70 32.36 -10.02
N GLU A 8 -10.25 31.86 -8.90
CA GLU A 8 -10.17 32.49 -7.58
C GLU A 8 -8.73 32.66 -7.11
N HIS A 9 -7.86 31.70 -7.42
CA HIS A 9 -6.45 31.71 -7.02
C HIS A 9 -5.49 32.21 -8.12
N ASP A 10 -6.00 32.78 -9.22
CA ASP A 10 -5.20 33.27 -10.35
C ASP A 10 -4.22 32.21 -10.92
N ILE A 11 -4.65 30.95 -10.94
CA ILE A 11 -3.91 29.81 -11.48
C ILE A 11 -4.33 29.63 -12.94
N SER A 12 -3.38 29.85 -13.85
CA SER A 12 -3.60 29.63 -15.28
C SER A 12 -3.56 28.12 -15.63
N TRP A 13 -4.58 27.61 -16.33
CA TRP A 13 -4.65 26.21 -16.79
C TRP A 13 -3.40 25.74 -17.55
N PRO A 14 -2.83 26.51 -18.50
CA PRO A 14 -1.55 26.18 -19.13
C PRO A 14 -0.36 25.92 -18.18
N LYS A 15 -0.41 26.44 -16.94
CA LYS A 15 0.61 26.19 -15.91
C LYS A 15 0.36 24.88 -15.14
N CYS A 16 -0.77 24.21 -15.36
CA CYS A 16 -1.05 22.89 -14.80
C CYS A 16 -0.22 21.83 -15.54
N VAL A 17 0.91 21.44 -14.97
CA VAL A 17 1.84 20.47 -15.58
C VAL A 17 1.43 19.02 -15.33
N ALA A 18 0.74 18.74 -14.23
CA ALA A 18 0.33 17.39 -13.86
C ALA A 18 -0.90 17.38 -12.95
N MET A 19 -1.64 16.28 -13.02
CA MET A 19 -2.71 15.94 -12.09
C MET A 19 -2.53 14.50 -11.57
N CYS A 20 -2.99 14.24 -10.36
CA CYS A 20 -2.98 12.92 -9.75
C CYS A 20 -4.39 12.58 -9.25
N THR A 21 -4.93 11.43 -9.64
CA THR A 21 -6.31 11.03 -9.28
C THR A 21 -6.36 9.54 -8.91
N ASP A 22 -7.40 9.10 -8.21
CA ASP A 22 -7.59 7.72 -7.76
C ASP A 22 -7.94 6.72 -8.88
N GLY A 23 -8.09 7.16 -10.13
CA GLY A 23 -8.40 6.28 -11.25
C GLY A 23 -9.87 5.86 -11.33
N ALA A 24 -10.77 6.45 -10.54
CA ALA A 24 -12.20 6.20 -10.65
C ALA A 24 -12.70 6.55 -12.07
N ARG A 25 -13.77 5.88 -12.54
CA ARG A 25 -14.30 6.10 -13.90
C ARG A 25 -14.64 7.57 -14.20
N ALA A 26 -15.09 8.31 -13.19
CA ALA A 26 -15.34 9.75 -13.29
C ALA A 26 -14.07 10.57 -13.53
N MET A 27 -12.90 10.06 -13.18
CA MET A 27 -11.59 10.72 -13.37
C MET A 27 -10.95 10.32 -14.70
N VAL A 28 -10.98 9.01 -15.03
CA VAL A 28 -10.23 8.43 -16.17
C VAL A 28 -11.10 8.09 -17.39
N GLY A 29 -12.41 8.32 -17.34
CA GLY A 29 -13.32 8.02 -18.45
C GLY A 29 -12.91 8.70 -19.76
N LEU A 30 -12.87 7.94 -20.86
CA LEU A 30 -12.36 8.39 -22.16
C LEU A 30 -13.17 9.51 -22.83
N LYS A 31 -14.44 9.70 -22.43
CA LYS A 31 -15.36 10.69 -23.03
C LYS A 31 -15.75 11.82 -22.09
N SER A 32 -15.81 11.53 -20.79
CA SER A 32 -16.35 12.44 -19.78
C SER A 32 -15.58 12.40 -18.46
N GLY A 33 -14.40 11.78 -18.46
CA GLY A 33 -13.53 11.75 -17.29
C GLY A 33 -12.89 13.12 -17.06
N LEU A 34 -12.65 13.47 -15.81
CA LEU A 34 -12.00 14.73 -15.44
C LEU A 34 -10.69 14.96 -16.22
N HIS A 35 -9.89 13.91 -16.46
CA HIS A 35 -8.63 14.04 -17.19
C HIS A 35 -8.82 14.54 -18.64
N VAL A 36 -9.92 14.15 -19.30
CA VAL A 36 -10.25 14.58 -20.67
C VAL A 36 -10.62 16.05 -20.65
N LEU A 37 -11.50 16.43 -19.73
CA LEU A 37 -11.97 17.81 -19.60
C LEU A 37 -10.83 18.78 -19.27
N ILE A 38 -9.86 18.36 -18.45
CA ILE A 38 -8.69 19.20 -18.17
C ILE A 38 -7.75 19.24 -19.38
N LYS A 39 -7.62 18.16 -20.17
CA LYS A 39 -6.82 18.20 -21.41
C LYS A 39 -7.35 19.20 -22.44
N ASP A 40 -8.65 19.47 -22.47
CA ASP A 40 -9.21 20.48 -23.37
C ASP A 40 -8.71 21.90 -23.05
N VAL A 41 -8.46 22.21 -21.77
CA VAL A 41 -7.97 23.53 -21.31
C VAL A 41 -6.47 23.56 -21.01
N ALA A 42 -5.85 22.40 -20.82
CA ALA A 42 -4.42 22.20 -20.57
C ALA A 42 -3.91 20.96 -21.34
N PRO A 43 -3.67 21.05 -22.66
CA PRO A 43 -3.38 19.90 -23.52
C PRO A 43 -2.14 19.09 -23.11
N ASN A 44 -1.17 19.75 -22.47
CA ASN A 44 0.10 19.16 -22.05
C ASN A 44 0.07 18.58 -20.63
N VAL A 45 -1.07 18.60 -19.95
CA VAL A 45 -1.17 18.08 -18.57
C VAL A 45 -0.86 16.59 -18.54
N MET A 46 0.03 16.20 -17.63
CA MET A 46 0.32 14.80 -17.37
C MET A 46 -0.69 14.24 -16.36
N TRP A 47 -1.25 13.07 -16.63
CA TRP A 47 -2.09 12.38 -15.66
C TRP A 47 -1.30 11.26 -14.99
N MET A 48 -1.41 11.18 -13.67
CA MET A 48 -0.86 10.09 -12.87
C MET A 48 -1.97 9.44 -12.03
N HIS A 49 -1.95 8.12 -11.96
CA HIS A 49 -2.78 7.38 -11.03
C HIS A 49 -2.16 7.45 -9.63
N CYS A 50 -2.97 7.77 -8.63
CA CYS A 50 -2.55 7.82 -7.23
C CYS A 50 -1.90 6.50 -6.79
N MET A 51 -0.62 6.57 -6.38
CA MET A 51 0.13 5.40 -5.95
C MET A 51 -0.46 4.75 -4.71
N LEU A 52 -1.03 5.55 -3.79
CA LEU A 52 -1.72 5.04 -2.60
C LEU A 52 -2.96 4.23 -2.98
N HIS A 53 -3.67 4.67 -4.03
CA HIS A 53 -4.83 3.94 -4.51
C HIS A 53 -4.40 2.63 -5.18
N ARG A 54 -3.37 2.66 -6.04
CA ARG A 54 -2.80 1.45 -6.67
C ARG A 54 -2.34 0.45 -5.61
N GLU A 55 -1.59 0.91 -4.60
CA GLU A 55 -1.15 0.07 -3.48
C GLU A 55 -2.32 -0.57 -2.74
N ASN A 56 -3.37 0.20 -2.42
CA ASN A 56 -4.58 -0.33 -1.77
C ASN A 56 -5.37 -1.33 -2.63
N LEU A 57 -5.35 -1.20 -3.97
CA LEU A 57 -5.97 -2.18 -4.85
C LEU A 57 -5.25 -3.52 -4.77
N VAL A 58 -3.91 -3.52 -4.80
CA VAL A 58 -3.14 -4.77 -4.74
C VAL A 58 -3.16 -5.37 -3.34
N ALA A 59 -3.24 -4.54 -2.30
CA ALA A 59 -3.40 -5.03 -0.92
C ALA A 59 -4.65 -5.92 -0.75
N LYS A 60 -5.65 -5.82 -1.62
CA LYS A 60 -6.87 -6.64 -1.56
C LYS A 60 -6.75 -7.96 -2.31
N ASP A 61 -5.71 -8.11 -3.13
CA ASP A 61 -5.54 -9.31 -3.95
C ASP A 61 -4.84 -10.40 -3.14
N MET A 62 -5.61 -11.39 -2.74
CA MET A 62 -5.13 -12.54 -1.98
C MET A 62 -6.00 -13.77 -2.25
N ASN A 63 -5.47 -14.94 -1.92
CA ASN A 63 -6.24 -16.18 -2.03
C ASN A 63 -7.41 -16.21 -1.02
N ALA A 64 -8.41 -17.06 -1.31
CA ALA A 64 -9.62 -17.17 -0.50
C ALA A 64 -9.32 -17.49 0.98
N GLU A 65 -8.32 -18.35 1.25
CA GLU A 65 -7.95 -18.72 2.61
C GLU A 65 -7.48 -17.52 3.44
N LEU A 66 -6.67 -16.61 2.86
CA LEU A 66 -6.21 -15.41 3.56
C LEU A 66 -7.30 -14.33 3.62
N SER A 67 -8.15 -14.25 2.59
CA SER A 67 -9.29 -13.34 2.57
C SER A 67 -10.26 -13.65 3.71
N GLU A 68 -10.50 -14.92 3.99
CA GLU A 68 -11.37 -15.34 5.10
C GLU A 68 -10.82 -14.92 6.47
N ILE A 69 -9.50 -14.99 6.68
CA ILE A 69 -8.86 -14.49 7.91
C ILE A 69 -9.05 -12.97 8.03
N MET A 70 -8.79 -12.25 6.94
CA MET A 70 -8.98 -10.80 6.87
C MET A 70 -10.42 -10.43 7.22
N ASP A 71 -11.39 -11.06 6.57
CA ASP A 71 -12.81 -10.78 6.79
C ASP A 71 -13.21 -11.12 8.22
N SER A 72 -12.78 -12.26 8.75
CA SER A 72 -13.07 -12.68 10.13
C SER A 72 -12.51 -11.71 11.16
N ALA A 73 -11.27 -11.23 10.98
CA ALA A 73 -10.64 -10.24 11.85
C ALA A 73 -11.30 -8.85 11.73
N VAL A 74 -11.82 -8.51 10.56
CA VAL A 74 -12.42 -7.19 10.26
C VAL A 74 -13.93 -7.17 10.51
N ARG A 75 -14.59 -8.30 10.79
CA ARG A 75 -16.03 -8.34 11.09
C ARG A 75 -16.38 -7.40 12.25
N THR A 76 -17.45 -6.64 12.05
CA THR A 76 -17.93 -5.55 12.93
C THR A 76 -18.12 -5.95 14.40
N ARG A 77 -18.38 -7.23 14.69
CA ARG A 77 -18.46 -7.72 16.07
C ARG A 77 -17.10 -7.70 16.78
N LEU A 78 -16.00 -8.00 16.09
CA LEU A 78 -14.66 -7.90 16.69
C LEU A 78 -14.30 -6.43 16.97
N PHE A 79 -14.74 -5.51 16.10
CA PHE A 79 -14.55 -4.07 16.28
C PHE A 79 -15.26 -3.50 17.50
N SER A 80 -16.52 -3.87 17.76
CA SER A 80 -17.21 -3.49 19.00
C SER A 80 -16.50 -4.07 20.22
N LEU A 81 -16.01 -5.31 20.13
CA LEU A 81 -15.30 -5.99 21.21
C LEU A 81 -13.93 -5.36 21.51
N LEU A 82 -13.21 -4.92 20.49
CA LEU A 82 -11.96 -4.17 20.66
C LEU A 82 -12.21 -2.80 21.30
N GLY A 83 -13.34 -2.16 21.04
CA GLY A 83 -13.75 -0.92 21.70
C GLY A 83 -14.07 -1.11 23.19
N ASP A 84 -14.79 -2.18 23.53
CA ASP A 84 -15.17 -2.48 24.92
C ASP A 84 -13.98 -3.02 25.74
N ALA A 85 -13.08 -3.79 25.13
CA ALA A 85 -11.90 -4.35 25.80
C ALA A 85 -10.73 -3.34 25.93
N ALA A 86 -10.68 -2.27 25.12
CA ALA A 86 -9.54 -1.34 25.09
C ALA A 86 -9.75 -0.03 25.88
N GLY A 87 -10.92 0.20 26.47
CA GLY A 87 -11.22 1.46 27.17
C GLY A 87 -11.49 2.64 26.21
N GLU A 88 -12.25 3.63 26.69
CA GLU A 88 -12.91 4.66 25.87
C GLU A 88 -11.98 5.50 24.97
N GLU A 89 -10.68 5.57 25.26
CA GLU A 89 -9.74 6.43 24.54
C GLU A 89 -9.33 5.89 23.15
N HIS A 90 -9.61 4.62 22.83
CA HIS A 90 -9.12 3.96 21.60
C HIS A 90 -10.22 3.47 20.65
N SER A 91 -11.48 3.57 21.04
CA SER A 91 -12.65 3.19 20.25
C SER A 91 -12.79 4.05 18.97
N ALA A 92 -12.49 5.34 19.03
CA ALA A 92 -12.68 6.29 17.92
C ALA A 92 -11.82 5.99 16.67
N LEU A 93 -10.65 5.36 16.81
CA LEU A 93 -9.77 4.99 15.69
C LEU A 93 -10.32 3.81 14.87
N LEU A 94 -11.15 2.98 15.50
CA LEU A 94 -11.62 1.70 14.96
C LEU A 94 -12.95 1.84 14.19
N TYR A 95 -13.80 2.80 14.56
CA TYR A 95 -15.15 2.98 13.96
C TYR A 95 -15.16 3.64 12.57
N HIS A 96 -14.08 4.30 12.13
CA HIS A 96 -13.99 4.91 10.78
C HIS A 96 -13.45 3.95 9.69
N SER A 97 -13.59 2.64 9.89
CA SER A 97 -12.93 1.56 9.15
C SER A 97 -13.50 1.24 7.76
N GLY A 98 -14.51 1.98 7.28
CA GLY A 98 -15.05 1.78 5.92
C GLY A 98 -14.13 2.27 4.80
N VAL A 99 -13.19 3.20 5.05
CA VAL A 99 -12.54 3.97 3.97
C VAL A 99 -11.02 4.18 4.14
N ARG A 100 -10.35 3.66 5.17
CA ARG A 100 -8.89 3.82 5.32
C ARG A 100 -8.17 2.52 5.60
N TRP A 101 -7.49 2.01 4.57
CA TRP A 101 -6.60 0.85 4.58
C TRP A 101 -5.59 0.82 5.75
N LEU A 102 -5.14 1.98 6.28
CA LEU A 102 -4.35 2.10 7.53
C LEU A 102 -4.97 1.32 8.70
N SER A 103 -6.31 1.22 8.74
CA SER A 103 -7.03 0.53 9.81
C SER A 103 -6.90 -0.99 9.71
N ARG A 104 -6.69 -1.60 8.53
CA ARG A 104 -6.67 -3.07 8.40
C ARG A 104 -5.45 -3.68 9.08
N GLY A 105 -4.25 -3.18 8.78
CA GLY A 105 -3.03 -3.64 9.46
C GLY A 105 -3.07 -3.38 10.96
N ALA A 106 -3.59 -2.22 11.38
CA ALA A 106 -3.75 -1.89 12.80
C ALA A 106 -4.73 -2.85 13.51
N VAL A 107 -5.83 -3.20 12.85
CA VAL A 107 -6.83 -4.14 13.37
C VAL A 107 -6.24 -5.54 13.45
N LEU A 108 -5.58 -6.03 12.40
CA LEU A 108 -4.94 -7.35 12.43
C LEU A 108 -3.90 -7.45 13.55
N ALA A 109 -3.06 -6.43 13.71
CA ALA A 109 -2.08 -6.36 14.78
C ALA A 109 -2.75 -6.41 16.16
N ARG A 110 -3.84 -5.65 16.35
CA ARG A 110 -4.56 -5.62 17.62
C ARG A 110 -5.31 -6.92 17.91
N VAL A 111 -5.92 -7.53 16.90
CA VAL A 111 -6.59 -8.83 17.02
C VAL A 111 -5.59 -9.93 17.36
N PHE A 112 -4.40 -9.88 16.73
CA PHE A 112 -3.33 -10.81 17.05
C PHE A 112 -2.80 -10.61 18.48
N GLU A 113 -2.60 -9.36 18.91
CA GLU A 113 -2.17 -9.04 20.27
C GLU A 113 -3.17 -9.53 21.33
N LEU A 114 -4.46 -9.30 21.11
CA LEU A 114 -5.54 -9.66 22.04
C LEU A 114 -6.13 -11.06 21.82
N ARG A 115 -5.50 -11.89 20.99
CA ARG A 115 -6.03 -13.20 20.53
C ARG A 115 -6.55 -14.10 21.65
N ALA A 116 -5.86 -14.14 22.80
CA ALA A 116 -6.27 -14.95 23.95
C ALA A 116 -7.56 -14.41 24.59
N SER A 117 -7.59 -13.12 24.93
CA SER A 117 -8.77 -12.47 25.52
C SER A 117 -9.97 -12.47 24.58
N ILE A 118 -9.75 -12.28 23.27
CA ILE A 118 -10.80 -12.36 22.25
C ILE A 118 -11.36 -13.78 22.18
N GLY A 119 -10.51 -14.81 22.16
CA GLY A 119 -10.94 -16.21 22.15
C GLY A 119 -11.79 -16.57 23.37
N GLU A 120 -11.33 -16.22 24.58
CA GLU A 120 -12.07 -16.44 25.84
C GLU A 120 -13.42 -15.72 25.85
N PHE A 121 -13.44 -14.46 25.43
CA PHE A 121 -14.66 -13.67 25.36
C PHE A 121 -15.69 -14.28 24.40
N LEU A 122 -15.27 -14.68 23.20
CA LEU A 122 -16.15 -15.27 22.18
C LEU A 122 -16.74 -16.61 22.63
N ALA A 123 -15.95 -17.41 23.35
CA ALA A 123 -16.41 -18.65 23.98
C ALA A 123 -17.51 -18.37 25.03
N ALA A 124 -17.38 -17.28 25.80
CA ALA A 124 -18.37 -16.88 26.80
C ALA A 124 -19.66 -16.28 26.22
N HIS A 125 -19.61 -15.68 25.02
CA HIS A 125 -20.72 -14.90 24.42
C HIS A 125 -21.39 -15.60 23.22
N ASN A 126 -21.51 -16.93 23.28
CA ASN A 126 -22.26 -17.75 22.32
C ASN A 126 -21.80 -17.58 20.85
N SER A 127 -20.51 -17.30 20.65
CA SER A 127 -19.86 -17.19 19.33
C SER A 127 -18.81 -18.28 19.16
N ALA A 128 -19.20 -19.54 19.43
CA ALA A 128 -18.31 -20.69 19.50
C ALA A 128 -17.52 -20.92 18.19
N GLU A 129 -18.16 -20.79 17.03
CA GLU A 129 -17.51 -20.93 15.72
C GLU A 129 -16.33 -19.94 15.54
N LEU A 130 -16.50 -18.69 16.00
CA LEU A 130 -15.43 -17.69 15.93
C LEU A 130 -14.36 -17.93 17.01
N ALA A 131 -14.75 -18.44 18.18
CA ALA A 131 -13.82 -18.77 19.26
C ALA A 131 -12.89 -19.94 18.86
N GLU A 132 -13.38 -20.91 18.09
CA GLU A 132 -12.60 -22.04 17.59
C GLU A 132 -11.40 -21.58 16.75
N HIS A 133 -11.55 -20.52 15.96
CA HIS A 133 -10.43 -19.95 15.18
C HIS A 133 -9.25 -19.51 16.06
N PHE A 134 -9.51 -18.98 17.26
CA PHE A 134 -8.46 -18.55 18.18
C PHE A 134 -7.78 -19.73 18.90
N ASN A 135 -8.30 -20.96 18.74
CA ASN A 135 -7.66 -22.20 19.17
C ASN A 135 -6.97 -22.94 18.01
N ASP A 136 -7.25 -22.58 16.75
CA ASP A 136 -6.60 -23.14 15.58
C ASP A 136 -5.24 -22.46 15.32
N LYS A 137 -4.16 -23.24 15.51
CA LYS A 137 -2.80 -22.80 15.25
C LYS A 137 -2.57 -22.38 13.79
N THR A 138 -3.21 -23.02 12.83
CA THR A 138 -3.09 -22.68 11.41
C THR A 138 -3.72 -21.32 11.14
N TRP A 139 -4.91 -21.08 11.69
CA TRP A 139 -5.60 -19.81 11.60
C TRP A 139 -4.80 -18.68 12.26
N LEU A 140 -4.31 -18.88 13.48
CA LEU A 140 -3.47 -17.91 14.20
C LEU A 140 -2.19 -17.58 13.44
N THR A 141 -1.58 -18.57 12.78
CA THR A 141 -0.36 -18.34 11.99
C THR A 141 -0.65 -17.52 10.74
N LYS A 142 -1.79 -17.76 10.07
CA LYS A 142 -2.23 -16.92 8.94
C LYS A 142 -2.52 -15.50 9.40
N LEU A 143 -3.17 -15.32 10.55
CA LEU A 143 -3.42 -14.02 11.17
C LEU A 143 -2.10 -13.30 11.49
N ALA A 144 -1.14 -13.99 12.10
CA ALA A 144 0.20 -13.46 12.41
C ALA A 144 0.92 -12.96 11.16
N TYR A 145 0.94 -13.80 10.11
CA TYR A 145 1.53 -13.44 8.82
C TYR A 145 0.87 -12.19 8.21
N LEU A 146 -0.48 -12.14 8.19
CA LEU A 146 -1.20 -10.98 7.67
C LEU A 146 -0.94 -9.73 8.52
N SER A 147 -0.91 -9.85 9.84
CA SER A 147 -0.57 -8.76 10.76
C SER A 147 0.79 -8.13 10.42
N ASP A 148 1.83 -8.94 10.29
CA ASP A 148 3.18 -8.47 9.99
C ASP A 148 3.29 -7.86 8.58
N LEU A 149 2.73 -8.54 7.57
CA LEU A 149 2.72 -8.05 6.20
C LEU A 149 2.00 -6.70 6.10
N TYR A 150 0.80 -6.59 6.65
CA TYR A 150 0.02 -5.36 6.58
C TYR A 150 0.60 -4.24 7.43
N SER A 151 1.32 -4.55 8.51
CA SER A 151 2.10 -3.55 9.24
C SER A 151 3.19 -2.93 8.36
N GLU A 152 3.85 -3.73 7.53
CA GLU A 152 4.83 -3.23 6.56
C GLU A 152 4.21 -2.47 5.38
N MET A 153 3.03 -2.90 4.90
CA MET A 153 2.26 -2.13 3.91
C MET A 153 1.80 -0.78 4.49
N ASN A 154 1.33 -0.77 5.74
CA ASN A 154 1.02 0.44 6.51
C ASN A 154 2.21 1.39 6.61
N ARG A 155 3.40 0.86 6.87
CA ARG A 155 4.64 1.64 6.90
C ARG A 155 4.99 2.21 5.52
N LEU A 156 4.89 1.40 4.47
CA LEU A 156 5.12 1.84 3.10
C LEU A 156 4.20 3.01 2.74
N ASN A 157 2.90 2.86 2.94
CA ASN A 157 1.96 3.87 2.50
C ASN A 157 1.95 5.11 3.43
N SER A 158 2.20 4.96 4.74
CA SER A 158 2.51 6.13 5.60
C SER A 158 3.73 6.91 5.09
N SER A 159 4.77 6.21 4.62
CA SER A 159 5.94 6.86 4.02
C SER A 159 5.58 7.66 2.77
N MET A 160 4.54 7.26 2.03
CA MET A 160 4.09 7.93 0.80
C MET A 160 3.15 9.13 1.04
N GLN A 161 2.58 9.30 2.24
CA GLN A 161 1.57 10.34 2.56
C GLN A 161 2.15 11.68 3.08
N GLY A 162 3.48 11.83 3.14
CA GLY A 162 4.13 13.02 3.71
C GLY A 162 4.17 14.24 2.79
N ARG A 163 4.17 15.45 3.39
CA ARG A 163 4.52 16.71 2.70
C ARG A 163 5.93 16.60 2.11
N ASN A 164 6.19 17.30 1.01
CA ASN A 164 7.46 17.28 0.27
C ASN A 164 7.86 15.91 -0.33
N THR A 165 6.91 15.00 -0.49
CA THR A 165 7.14 13.76 -1.26
C THR A 165 6.91 14.01 -2.74
N HIS A 166 7.80 13.55 -3.61
CA HIS A 166 7.66 13.66 -5.06
C HIS A 166 7.66 12.29 -5.74
N VAL A 167 7.15 12.25 -6.97
CA VAL A 167 6.88 11.02 -7.75
C VAL A 167 8.07 10.05 -7.79
N ILE A 168 9.29 10.57 -7.97
CA ILE A 168 10.52 9.79 -7.95
C ILE A 168 10.71 9.03 -6.62
N GLN A 169 10.59 9.70 -5.48
CA GLN A 169 10.74 9.07 -4.16
C GLN A 169 9.67 8.00 -3.92
N LEU A 170 8.44 8.25 -4.38
CA LEU A 170 7.37 7.26 -4.27
C LEU A 170 7.71 5.99 -5.04
N TYR A 171 8.22 6.12 -6.26
CA TYR A 171 8.67 4.96 -7.05
C TYR A 171 9.84 4.23 -6.41
N ASP A 172 10.83 4.93 -5.87
CA ASP A 172 11.95 4.29 -5.19
C ASP A 172 11.49 3.51 -3.95
N ARG A 173 10.55 4.07 -3.17
CA ARG A 173 9.94 3.39 -2.02
C ARG A 173 9.17 2.14 -2.44
N MET A 174 8.35 2.23 -3.48
CA MET A 174 7.63 1.08 -4.04
C MET A 174 8.60 0.02 -4.55
N LYS A 175 9.63 0.40 -5.31
CA LYS A 175 10.66 -0.52 -5.83
C LYS A 175 11.42 -1.21 -4.69
N GLY A 176 11.74 -0.47 -3.63
CA GLY A 176 12.33 -1.01 -2.41
C GLY A 176 11.45 -2.05 -1.74
N PHE A 177 10.14 -1.77 -1.63
CA PHE A 177 9.17 -2.72 -1.08
C PHE A 177 9.03 -3.98 -1.93
N LEU A 178 8.96 -3.87 -3.26
CA LEU A 178 8.91 -5.02 -4.19
C LEU A 178 10.13 -5.93 -4.02
N LYS A 179 11.34 -5.34 -3.92
CA LYS A 179 12.56 -6.10 -3.62
C LYS A 179 12.50 -6.77 -2.24
N LYS A 180 11.91 -6.10 -1.25
CA LYS A 180 11.72 -6.66 0.09
C LYS A 180 10.81 -7.90 0.05
N VAL A 181 9.68 -7.82 -0.66
CA VAL A 181 8.75 -8.94 -0.87
C VAL A 181 9.42 -10.12 -1.61
N GLN A 182 10.19 -9.84 -2.67
CA GLN A 182 10.96 -10.87 -3.37
C GLN A 182 11.94 -11.59 -2.44
N ARG A 183 12.67 -10.84 -1.62
CA ARG A 183 13.61 -11.41 -0.63
C ARG A 183 12.90 -12.23 0.44
N TRP A 184 11.72 -11.80 0.90
CA TRP A 184 10.92 -12.57 1.85
C TRP A 184 10.51 -13.92 1.26
N ARG A 185 10.07 -13.94 -0.01
CA ARG A 185 9.72 -15.18 -0.71
C ARG A 185 10.90 -16.16 -0.79
N GLU A 186 12.11 -15.67 -1.10
CA GLU A 186 13.32 -16.49 -1.13
C GLU A 186 13.61 -17.11 0.24
N ARG A 187 13.58 -16.29 1.30
CA ARG A 187 13.81 -16.77 2.67
C ARG A 187 12.76 -17.78 3.13
N ILE A 188 11.51 -17.62 2.74
CA ILE A 188 10.44 -18.59 3.06
C ILE A 188 10.68 -19.93 2.35
N ARG A 189 11.20 -19.92 1.12
CA ARG A 189 11.61 -21.16 0.42
C ARG A 189 12.77 -21.87 1.12
N GLU A 190 13.63 -21.12 1.80
CA GLU A 190 14.69 -21.63 2.68
C GLU A 190 14.17 -22.02 4.07
N GLY A 191 12.85 -21.92 4.32
CA GLY A 191 12.24 -22.25 5.61
C GLY A 191 12.42 -21.19 6.69
N THR A 192 12.85 -19.98 6.32
CA THR A 192 13.12 -18.88 7.26
C THR A 192 12.00 -17.85 7.28
N PHE A 193 11.45 -17.60 8.47
CA PHE A 193 10.30 -16.71 8.68
C PHE A 193 10.62 -15.43 9.50
N SER A 194 11.90 -15.13 9.74
CA SER A 194 12.31 -14.04 10.65
C SER A 194 12.01 -12.60 10.22
N MET A 195 11.32 -12.43 9.10
CA MET A 195 10.76 -11.16 8.67
C MET A 195 9.34 -10.93 9.23
N PHE A 196 8.73 -11.97 9.80
CA PHE A 196 7.39 -11.99 10.36
C PHE A 196 7.50 -12.30 11.87
N PRO A 197 7.74 -11.28 12.72
CA PRO A 197 7.96 -11.47 14.15
C PRO A 197 6.75 -12.10 14.87
N SER A 198 5.51 -11.78 14.48
CA SER A 198 4.32 -12.43 15.04
C SER A 198 4.24 -13.92 14.69
N VAL A 199 4.76 -14.31 13.52
CA VAL A 199 4.85 -15.74 13.14
C VAL A 199 5.91 -16.45 13.98
N GLU A 200 7.04 -15.80 14.26
CA GLU A 200 8.08 -16.36 15.14
C GLU A 200 7.61 -16.47 16.60
N GLU A 201 6.83 -15.50 17.08
CA GLU A 201 6.26 -15.49 18.45
C GLU A 201 5.39 -16.73 18.71
N LEU A 202 4.66 -17.22 17.71
CA LEU A 202 3.84 -18.43 17.83
C LEU A 202 4.66 -19.73 17.97
N GLY A 203 5.99 -19.63 17.97
CA GLY A 203 6.85 -20.62 18.60
C GLY A 203 6.85 -21.97 17.90
N GLU A 204 7.13 -21.98 16.59
CA GLU A 204 7.53 -23.19 15.85
C GLU A 204 8.15 -22.79 14.50
N SER A 205 9.22 -21.96 14.53
CA SER A 205 10.04 -21.64 13.35
C SER A 205 10.62 -22.88 12.63
N ALA A 206 10.42 -24.08 13.17
CA ALA A 206 10.71 -25.34 12.50
C ALA A 206 9.45 -25.84 11.74
N VAL A 207 9.33 -25.38 10.49
CA VAL A 207 8.46 -25.90 9.44
C VAL A 207 6.96 -25.61 9.64
N LEU A 208 6.51 -24.45 9.17
CA LEU A 208 5.11 -24.27 8.77
C LEU A 208 4.69 -25.43 7.86
N SER A 209 3.41 -25.82 7.92
CA SER A 209 2.91 -26.88 7.05
C SER A 209 3.24 -26.57 5.58
N PRO A 210 3.59 -27.58 4.75
CA PRO A 210 3.90 -27.35 3.35
C PRO A 210 2.77 -26.65 2.57
N HIS A 211 1.53 -26.79 3.05
CA HIS A 211 0.38 -26.06 2.52
C HIS A 211 0.46 -24.56 2.86
N LEU A 212 0.63 -24.21 4.14
CA LEU A 212 0.70 -22.81 4.58
C LEU A 212 1.88 -22.06 3.95
N THR A 213 3.05 -22.72 3.84
CA THR A 213 4.21 -22.15 3.14
C THR A 213 3.90 -21.84 1.68
N ARG A 214 3.20 -22.74 0.97
CA ARG A 214 2.75 -22.50 -0.41
C ARG A 214 1.73 -21.37 -0.49
N THR A 215 0.78 -21.30 0.43
CA THR A 215 -0.22 -20.22 0.51
C THR A 215 0.45 -18.85 0.68
N ILE A 216 1.44 -18.75 1.57
CA ILE A 216 2.20 -17.51 1.80
C ILE A 216 3.04 -17.15 0.57
N ILE A 217 3.76 -18.11 -0.03
CA ILE A 217 4.56 -17.85 -1.24
C ILE A 217 3.67 -17.36 -2.38
N ALA A 218 2.53 -18.03 -2.64
CA ALA A 218 1.60 -17.64 -3.69
C ALA A 218 1.04 -16.24 -3.45
N HIS A 219 0.74 -15.88 -2.20
CA HIS A 219 0.32 -14.52 -1.87
C HIS A 219 1.43 -13.50 -2.13
N LEU A 220 2.67 -13.75 -1.67
CA LEU A 220 3.82 -12.87 -1.95
C LEU A 220 4.15 -12.75 -3.44
N GLU A 221 3.85 -13.78 -4.24
CA GLU A 221 3.98 -13.76 -5.70
C GLU A 221 2.92 -12.89 -6.38
N ALA A 222 1.65 -13.08 -6.03
CA ALA A 222 0.54 -12.25 -6.51
C ALA A 222 0.75 -10.79 -6.14
N LEU A 223 1.20 -10.57 -4.90
CA LEU A 223 1.77 -9.33 -4.44
C LEU A 223 2.84 -8.88 -5.46
N GLY A 224 3.97 -9.57 -5.63
CA GLY A 224 5.06 -9.20 -6.56
C GLY A 224 4.68 -8.67 -7.96
N GLU A 225 3.54 -9.11 -8.52
CA GLU A 225 2.95 -8.57 -9.76
C GLU A 225 2.56 -7.07 -9.66
N PHE A 226 2.64 -6.44 -8.47
CA PHE A 226 2.52 -5.00 -8.22
C PHE A 226 3.27 -4.18 -9.27
N GLY A 227 4.47 -4.64 -9.65
CA GLY A 227 5.37 -3.93 -10.53
C GLY A 227 4.71 -3.53 -11.85
N ARG A 228 3.74 -4.32 -12.32
CA ARG A 228 2.98 -4.03 -13.54
C ARG A 228 2.16 -2.76 -13.43
N TYR A 229 1.55 -2.51 -12.27
CA TYR A 229 0.83 -1.28 -11.97
C TYR A 229 1.75 -0.05 -11.88
N PHE A 230 3.06 -0.22 -11.91
CA PHE A 230 4.02 0.88 -11.90
C PHE A 230 4.93 0.90 -13.14
N SER A 231 4.69 0.06 -14.14
CA SER A 231 5.49 -0.02 -15.37
C SER A 231 5.50 1.27 -16.20
N GLU A 232 4.40 2.02 -16.20
CA GLU A 232 4.31 3.33 -16.86
C GLU A 232 5.36 4.32 -16.30
N ALA A 233 5.74 4.19 -15.03
CA ALA A 233 6.76 5.00 -14.37
C ALA A 233 8.13 4.92 -15.03
N GLU A 234 8.46 3.73 -15.53
CA GLU A 234 9.78 3.44 -16.08
C GLU A 234 10.01 4.28 -17.34
N SER A 235 8.94 4.57 -18.09
CA SER A 235 8.98 5.50 -19.22
C SER A 235 9.27 6.94 -18.78
N TRP A 236 8.67 7.42 -17.69
CA TRP A 236 8.86 8.78 -17.18
C TRP A 236 10.19 8.99 -16.45
N GLN A 237 10.76 7.93 -15.87
CA GLN A 237 12.04 7.97 -15.15
C GLN A 237 13.25 7.95 -16.08
N LYS A 238 13.15 7.26 -17.23
CA LYS A 238 14.29 7.05 -18.15
C LYS A 238 14.90 8.36 -18.65
N ASP A 239 14.09 9.40 -18.85
CA ASP A 239 14.52 10.70 -19.36
C ASP A 239 14.76 11.75 -18.24
N LYS A 240 14.63 11.34 -16.97
CA LYS A 240 14.74 12.23 -15.79
C LYS A 240 15.76 11.72 -14.77
N THR A 241 16.67 10.85 -15.20
CA THR A 241 17.80 10.37 -14.39
C THR A 241 18.65 11.50 -13.84
N TRP A 242 18.81 12.60 -14.59
CA TRP A 242 19.46 13.83 -14.12
C TRP A 242 18.81 14.44 -12.87
N VAL A 243 17.52 14.22 -12.60
CA VAL A 243 16.87 14.72 -11.38
C VAL A 243 17.36 13.95 -10.15
N GLN A 244 17.65 12.65 -10.29
CA GLN A 244 18.22 11.80 -9.23
C GLN A 244 19.75 11.88 -9.18
N PHE A 245 20.39 12.03 -10.34
CA PHE A 245 21.84 11.99 -10.51
C PHE A 245 22.29 13.10 -11.47
N PRO A 246 22.22 14.38 -11.06
CA PRO A 246 22.47 15.53 -11.94
C PRO A 246 23.88 15.55 -12.54
N PHE A 247 24.83 14.85 -11.93
CA PHE A 247 26.22 14.80 -12.37
C PHE A 247 26.62 13.47 -13.02
N LYS A 248 25.70 12.51 -13.18
CA LYS A 248 25.95 11.23 -13.86
C LYS A 248 25.38 11.19 -15.27
N ASP A 249 24.53 12.15 -15.63
CA ASP A 249 23.88 12.19 -16.93
C ASP A 249 24.82 12.82 -17.96
N THR A 250 25.37 12.01 -18.86
CA THR A 250 26.23 12.47 -19.96
C THR A 250 25.45 13.22 -21.05
N ALA A 251 24.12 13.33 -20.92
CA ALA A 251 23.27 14.09 -21.84
C ALA A 251 23.59 15.60 -21.88
N ALA A 252 24.34 16.13 -20.90
CA ALA A 252 24.77 17.53 -20.88
C ALA A 252 26.05 17.82 -21.69
N ASN A 253 26.65 16.85 -22.38
CA ASN A 253 27.78 17.10 -23.30
C ASN A 253 27.28 17.48 -24.70
N GLY A 254 26.61 18.63 -24.84
CA GLY A 254 26.11 19.04 -26.15
C GLY A 254 25.69 20.50 -26.35
N SER A 255 25.50 21.30 -25.30
CA SER A 255 25.18 22.73 -25.44
C SER A 255 26.25 23.56 -24.78
N SER A 256 27.23 24.00 -25.58
CA SER A 256 28.24 24.98 -25.21
C SER A 256 27.54 26.30 -24.83
N ILE A 257 27.43 26.56 -23.51
CA ILE A 257 27.02 27.86 -22.95
C ILE A 257 28.27 28.76 -22.85
N THR A 258 28.98 28.94 -23.96
CA THR A 258 30.07 29.93 -24.07
C THR A 258 30.04 30.58 -25.45
N GLN A 259 29.02 31.39 -25.70
CA GLN A 259 29.19 32.45 -26.70
C GLN A 259 30.13 33.50 -26.11
N LYS A 260 31.37 33.54 -26.62
CA LYS A 260 32.28 34.69 -26.46
C LYS A 260 31.63 35.92 -27.10
N PRO A 261 31.72 37.11 -26.51
CA PRO A 261 31.37 38.33 -27.21
C PRO A 261 32.40 38.59 -28.32
N SER A 262 31.94 38.60 -29.56
CA SER A 262 32.72 39.11 -30.70
C SER A 262 32.79 40.63 -30.59
N GLY A 263 34.01 41.15 -30.42
CA GLY A 263 34.26 42.58 -30.44
C GLY A 263 33.93 43.21 -31.80
N GLY A 264 33.43 44.43 -31.73
CA GLY A 264 33.27 45.42 -32.77
C GLY A 264 33.11 46.76 -32.09
#